data_AF-A0A1K2H9A9-F1
#
_entry.id   AF-A0A1K2H9A9-F1
#
_cell.length_a   1.000
_cell.length_b   1.000
_cell.length_c   1.000
_cell.angle_alpha   90.00
_cell.angle_beta   90.00
_cell.angle_gamma   90.00
#
_symmetry.space_group_name_H-M   'P 1'
#
loop_
_entity.id
_entity.type
_entity.pdbx_description
1 polymer ?
#
loop_
_entity_poly.entity_id
_entity_poly.type
_entity_poly.pdbx_seq_one_letter_code
_entity_poly.pdbx_strand_id
1 'polypeptide(L)'
;MSMLEEFSNSVKAQLYDRVSSPFLGAYAISWLLWNYKIVLIAVSDMKGYEKLSYIENNLTSWTSCTNFNGLYSHWANCNLWSNWVFPLTTVLFYIFWWPYINTKIMVAYKKRQNYHKAMQLKMDKQKPISYQEAIKIRKESKAIREDYEEEVAQIEKQRAKTANELSSSFQDAVRLKEDLKNRDESIEKIKNENAELQEKHKIAESRRIQIELFAIAIANLEFDVTLEYFDVTTLYEIKAKILFSAKDDNERIAHTLNKLLAAGFITETTPATYRISSNSSAYMNRLHELNIINDKSLPIIRHLPSKQSDTPDPAELQNP
;
A
#
# COMPACT_ATOMS: atom_id res chain seq x y z
N MET A 1 7.45 -40.97 8.41
CA MET A 1 8.91 -41.18 8.57
C MET A 1 9.07 -42.44 9.37
N SER A 2 9.83 -43.40 8.86
CA SER A 2 9.96 -44.71 9.51
C SER A 2 10.98 -44.64 10.65
N MET A 3 10.77 -45.41 11.72
CA MET A 3 11.75 -45.54 12.83
C MET A 3 13.16 -45.93 12.34
N LEU A 4 13.26 -46.59 11.18
CA LEU A 4 14.52 -46.92 10.51
C LEU A 4 15.23 -45.69 9.94
N GLU A 5 14.48 -44.71 9.42
CA GLU A 5 15.05 -43.43 8.96
C GLU A 5 15.58 -42.61 10.14
N GLU A 6 14.85 -42.58 11.26
CA GLU A 6 15.30 -41.89 12.48
C GLU A 6 16.55 -42.53 13.06
N PHE A 7 16.62 -43.86 13.10
CA PHE A 7 17.81 -44.58 13.51
C PHE A 7 18.99 -44.34 12.55
N SER A 8 18.77 -44.43 11.24
CA SER A 8 19.78 -44.11 10.22
C SER A 8 20.30 -42.68 10.37
N ASN A 9 19.43 -41.71 10.62
CA ASN A 9 19.81 -40.31 10.77
C ASN A 9 20.56 -40.05 12.08
N SER A 10 20.19 -40.72 13.18
CA SER A 10 20.93 -40.68 14.45
C SER A 10 22.33 -41.27 14.31
N VAL A 11 22.46 -42.43 13.65
CA VAL A 11 23.75 -43.06 13.37
C VAL A 11 24.60 -42.17 12.46
N LYS A 12 24.02 -41.58 11.41
CA LYS A 12 24.73 -40.64 10.53
C LYS A 12 25.19 -39.41 11.29
N ALA A 13 24.34 -38.78 12.10
CA ALA A 13 24.71 -37.59 12.88
C ALA A 13 25.86 -37.88 13.86
N GLN A 14 25.79 -38.99 14.60
CA GLN A 14 26.88 -39.42 15.48
C GLN A 14 28.15 -39.81 14.72
N LEU A 15 28.02 -40.42 13.53
CA LEU A 15 29.17 -40.64 12.66
C LEU A 15 29.75 -39.32 12.17
N TYR A 16 28.95 -38.33 11.74
CA TYR A 16 29.47 -37.04 11.28
C TYR A 16 30.22 -36.31 12.40
N ASP A 17 29.68 -36.32 13.62
CA ASP A 17 30.33 -35.70 14.78
C ASP A 17 31.62 -36.43 15.18
N ARG A 18 31.71 -37.77 15.04
CA ARG A 18 32.90 -38.55 15.42
C ARG A 18 33.92 -38.72 14.28
N VAL A 19 33.47 -38.74 13.03
CA VAL A 19 34.30 -38.71 11.80
C VAL A 19 34.90 -37.31 11.61
N SER A 20 34.36 -36.28 12.26
CA SER A 20 35.02 -34.98 12.38
C SER A 20 36.38 -35.05 13.10
N SER A 21 36.67 -36.14 13.82
CA SER A 21 38.01 -36.42 14.33
C SER A 21 38.89 -36.93 13.18
N PRO A 22 39.85 -36.12 12.68
CA PRO A 22 40.74 -36.53 11.59
C PRO A 22 41.54 -37.80 11.95
N PHE A 23 41.69 -38.09 13.24
CA PHE A 23 42.32 -39.31 13.73
C PHE A 23 41.48 -40.56 13.45
N LEU A 24 40.18 -40.55 13.78
CA LEU A 24 39.33 -41.72 13.61
C LEU A 24 39.14 -42.07 12.12
N GLY A 25 38.93 -41.05 11.29
CA GLY A 25 38.81 -41.23 9.84
C GLY A 25 40.09 -41.77 9.22
N ALA A 26 41.25 -41.19 9.55
CA ALA A 26 42.53 -41.69 9.09
C ALA A 26 42.81 -43.12 9.59
N TYR A 27 42.43 -43.43 10.85
CA TYR A 27 42.59 -44.76 11.42
C TYR A 27 41.71 -45.80 10.76
N ALA A 28 40.44 -45.50 10.48
CA ALA A 28 39.57 -46.40 9.76
C ALA A 28 40.13 -46.72 8.36
N ILE A 29 40.59 -45.71 7.61
CA ILE A 29 41.19 -45.91 6.28
C ILE A 29 42.48 -46.72 6.37
N SER A 30 43.37 -46.35 7.30
CA SER A 30 44.62 -47.06 7.54
C SER A 30 44.36 -48.53 7.93
N TRP A 31 43.38 -48.78 8.80
CA TRP A 31 42.99 -50.12 9.21
C TRP A 31 42.47 -50.93 8.02
N LEU A 32 41.63 -50.34 7.16
CA LEU A 32 41.15 -51.02 5.94
C LEU A 32 42.29 -51.34 4.97
N LEU A 33 43.29 -50.46 4.83
CA LEU A 33 44.46 -50.69 3.97
C LEU A 33 45.34 -51.84 4.50
N TRP A 34 45.61 -51.88 5.79
CA TRP A 34 46.42 -52.93 6.40
C TRP A 34 45.65 -54.26 6.53
N ASN A 35 44.33 -54.20 6.73
CA ASN A 35 43.44 -55.37 6.83
C ASN A 35 42.68 -55.65 5.53
N TYR A 36 43.28 -55.32 4.37
CA TYR A 36 42.59 -55.42 3.07
C TYR A 36 42.05 -56.84 2.77
N LYS A 37 42.71 -57.89 3.28
CA LYS A 37 42.24 -59.28 3.13
C LYS A 37 40.86 -59.48 3.77
N ILE A 38 40.64 -58.91 4.96
CA ILE A 38 39.33 -58.96 5.64
C ILE A 38 38.29 -58.22 4.81
N VAL A 39 38.63 -57.06 4.25
CA VAL A 39 37.73 -56.28 3.38
C VAL A 39 37.37 -57.06 2.11
N LEU A 40 38.36 -57.70 1.46
CA LEU A 40 38.13 -58.52 0.28
C LEU A 40 37.22 -59.72 0.56
N ILE A 41 37.40 -60.39 1.71
CA ILE A 41 36.51 -61.49 2.13
C ILE A 41 35.12 -60.96 2.47
N ALA A 42 35.01 -59.78 3.09
CA ALA A 42 33.72 -59.18 3.39
C ALA A 42 32.93 -58.89 2.11
N VAL A 43 33.60 -58.40 1.07
CA VAL A 43 33.00 -58.06 -0.23
C VAL A 43 32.86 -59.27 -1.18
N SER A 44 33.49 -60.40 -0.90
CA SER A 44 33.39 -61.60 -1.76
C SER A 44 31.98 -62.21 -1.77
N ASP A 45 31.68 -63.02 -2.79
CA ASP A 45 30.38 -63.71 -2.91
C ASP A 45 30.27 -64.99 -2.06
N MET A 46 31.22 -65.24 -1.16
CA MET A 46 31.23 -66.44 -0.29
C MET A 46 30.01 -66.45 0.64
N LYS A 47 29.52 -67.65 0.97
CA LYS A 47 28.44 -67.78 1.96
C LYS A 47 28.93 -67.33 3.33
N GLY A 48 28.06 -66.76 4.16
CA GLY A 48 28.44 -66.19 5.47
C GLY A 48 29.25 -67.15 6.36
N TYR A 49 28.87 -68.44 6.37
CA TYR A 49 29.61 -69.48 7.08
C TYR A 49 31.02 -69.72 6.52
N GLU A 50 31.18 -69.74 5.19
CA GLU A 50 32.47 -69.92 4.54
C GLU A 50 33.39 -68.71 4.78
N LYS A 51 32.84 -67.48 4.80
CA LYS A 51 33.59 -66.27 5.16
C LYS A 51 34.14 -66.36 6.58
N LEU A 52 33.30 -66.70 7.55
CA LEU A 52 33.70 -66.83 8.95
C LEU A 52 34.73 -67.94 9.13
N SER A 53 34.49 -69.12 8.56
CA SER A 53 35.44 -70.23 8.62
C SER A 53 36.78 -69.89 7.95
N TYR A 54 36.76 -69.14 6.85
CA TYR A 54 37.98 -68.69 6.19
C TYR A 54 38.75 -67.69 7.06
N ILE A 55 38.07 -66.71 7.67
CA ILE A 55 38.68 -65.76 8.61
C ILE A 55 39.26 -66.51 9.81
N GLU A 56 38.50 -67.44 10.39
CA GLU A 56 38.91 -68.20 11.57
C GLU A 56 40.19 -69.02 11.31
N ASN A 57 40.22 -69.73 10.19
CA ASN A 57 41.30 -70.65 9.85
C ASN A 57 42.53 -69.94 9.27
N ASN A 58 42.35 -68.88 8.48
CA ASN A 58 43.46 -68.25 7.74
C ASN A 58 43.93 -66.91 8.32
N LEU A 59 43.06 -66.18 9.03
CA LEU A 59 43.36 -64.84 9.54
C LEU A 59 43.49 -64.81 11.07
N THR A 60 42.80 -65.67 11.83
CA THR A 60 42.87 -65.67 13.31
C THR A 60 43.68 -66.82 13.91
N SER A 61 44.43 -67.59 13.11
CA SER A 61 45.37 -68.59 13.63
C SER A 61 46.49 -67.93 14.44
N TRP A 62 46.17 -67.59 15.69
CA TRP A 62 47.07 -67.06 16.73
C TRP A 62 48.28 -67.98 16.93
N THR A 63 48.09 -69.28 16.68
CA THR A 63 49.04 -70.37 16.85
C THR A 63 50.22 -70.32 15.89
N SER A 64 50.20 -69.49 14.86
CA SER A 64 51.32 -69.38 13.90
C SER A 64 52.48 -68.52 14.39
N CYS A 65 52.34 -67.86 15.55
CA CYS A 65 53.39 -67.01 16.12
C CYS A 65 54.49 -67.78 16.86
N THR A 66 54.47 -69.12 16.92
CA THR A 66 55.40 -69.91 17.74
C THR A 66 56.45 -70.69 16.94
N ASN A 67 56.39 -70.71 15.60
CA ASN A 67 57.43 -71.38 14.80
C ASN A 67 58.64 -70.45 14.56
N PHE A 68 59.56 -70.50 15.51
CA PHE A 68 60.73 -69.64 15.75
C PHE A 68 61.90 -69.76 14.75
N ASN A 69 61.74 -70.39 13.57
CA ASN A 69 62.90 -70.74 12.72
C ASN A 69 63.20 -69.80 11.53
N GLY A 70 62.63 -68.59 11.49
CA GLY A 70 62.88 -67.62 10.41
C GLY A 70 63.06 -66.18 10.91
N LEU A 71 64.32 -65.76 11.12
CA LEU A 71 64.72 -64.50 11.76
C LEU A 71 64.15 -63.21 11.13
N TYR A 72 63.65 -63.25 9.89
CA TYR A 72 63.12 -62.08 9.19
C TYR A 72 61.59 -62.08 8.99
N SER A 73 60.87 -63.15 9.34
CA SER A 73 59.42 -63.28 9.10
C SER A 73 58.55 -63.07 10.34
N HIS A 74 59.15 -62.95 11.53
CA HIS A 74 58.42 -63.15 12.78
C HIS A 74 57.60 -61.93 13.25
N TRP A 75 58.10 -60.73 13.00
CA TRP A 75 57.52 -59.45 13.38
C TRP A 75 56.29 -59.05 12.55
N ALA A 76 56.19 -59.54 11.30
CA ALA A 76 55.04 -59.27 10.43
C ALA A 76 53.84 -60.22 10.65
N ASN A 77 54.08 -61.41 11.22
CA ASN A 77 53.05 -62.46 11.37
C ASN A 77 52.36 -62.46 12.74
N CYS A 78 52.79 -61.63 13.69
CA CYS A 78 52.07 -61.44 14.94
C CYS A 78 50.81 -60.59 14.68
N ASN A 79 49.68 -61.27 14.57
CA ASN A 79 48.34 -60.75 14.27
C ASN A 79 47.94 -59.49 15.05
N LEU A 80 48.48 -59.33 16.27
CA LEU A 80 48.22 -58.17 17.13
C LEU A 80 48.92 -56.89 16.64
N TRP A 81 50.14 -57.02 16.12
CA TRP A 81 50.91 -55.89 15.58
C TRP A 81 50.40 -55.45 14.22
N SER A 82 50.04 -56.42 13.36
CA SER A 82 49.52 -56.12 12.02
C SER A 82 48.15 -55.44 12.06
N ASN A 83 47.26 -55.86 12.96
CA ASN A 83 45.87 -55.41 12.91
C ASN A 83 45.62 -54.12 13.68
N TRP A 84 46.43 -53.82 14.69
CA TRP A 84 46.23 -52.65 15.56
C TRP A 84 47.39 -51.67 15.50
N VAL A 85 48.63 -52.15 15.61
CA VAL A 85 49.80 -51.28 15.73
C VAL A 85 50.18 -50.65 14.41
N PHE A 86 50.27 -51.38 13.30
CA PHE A 86 50.62 -50.78 11.99
C PHE A 86 49.59 -49.75 11.48
N PRO A 87 48.26 -49.99 11.61
CA PRO A 87 47.28 -48.96 11.31
C PRO A 87 47.48 -47.70 12.15
N LEU A 88 47.69 -47.87 13.45
CA LEU A 88 47.88 -46.78 14.41
C LEU A 88 49.16 -46.00 14.13
N THR A 89 50.29 -46.67 13.89
CA THR A 89 51.57 -46.02 13.59
C THR A 89 51.52 -45.29 12.25
N THR A 90 50.84 -45.83 11.24
CA THR A 90 50.62 -45.14 9.96
C THR A 90 49.82 -43.87 10.14
N VAL A 91 48.80 -43.88 11.01
CA VAL A 91 47.98 -42.70 11.32
C VAL A 91 48.77 -41.67 12.10
N LEU A 92 49.54 -42.09 13.11
CA LEU A 92 50.41 -41.19 13.86
C LEU A 92 51.46 -40.59 12.92
N PHE A 93 52.09 -41.40 12.06
CA PHE A 93 53.03 -40.91 11.06
C PHE A 93 52.36 -39.91 10.11
N TYR A 94 51.16 -40.22 9.61
CA TYR A 94 50.40 -39.30 8.77
C TYR A 94 50.10 -38.00 9.52
N ILE A 95 49.51 -38.03 10.72
CA ILE A 95 49.12 -36.84 11.47
C ILE A 95 50.32 -35.99 11.88
N PHE A 96 51.43 -36.61 12.29
CA PHE A 96 52.61 -35.86 12.72
C PHE A 96 53.47 -35.39 11.55
N TRP A 97 53.67 -36.22 10.52
CA TRP A 97 54.64 -35.96 9.46
C TRP A 97 54.02 -35.21 8.27
N TRP A 98 52.76 -35.49 7.94
CA TRP A 98 52.07 -34.87 6.82
C TRP A 98 51.99 -33.33 6.92
N PRO A 99 51.72 -32.70 8.08
CA PRO A 99 51.71 -31.24 8.17
C PRO A 99 53.03 -30.57 7.76
N TYR A 100 54.17 -31.19 8.10
CA TYR A 100 55.49 -30.67 7.72
C TYR A 100 55.73 -30.79 6.21
N ILE A 101 55.39 -31.93 5.62
CA ILE A 101 55.47 -32.14 4.17
C ILE A 101 54.55 -31.14 3.46
N ASN A 102 53.29 -31.05 3.89
CA ASN A 102 52.28 -30.18 3.30
C ASN A 102 52.71 -28.70 3.36
N THR A 103 53.27 -28.24 4.49
CA THR A 103 53.77 -26.87 4.61
C THR A 103 54.88 -26.58 3.60
N LYS A 104 55.83 -27.50 3.40
CA LYS A 104 56.89 -27.33 2.39
C LYS A 104 56.34 -27.30 0.96
N ILE A 105 55.40 -28.20 0.65
CA ILE A 105 54.72 -28.24 -0.65
C ILE A 105 53.96 -26.93 -0.89
N MET A 106 53.19 -26.44 0.09
CA MET A 106 52.45 -25.18 -0.01
C MET A 106 53.37 -23.98 -0.22
N VAL A 107 54.51 -23.91 0.46
CA VAL A 107 55.50 -22.83 0.25
C VAL A 107 56.07 -22.89 -1.17
N ALA A 108 56.45 -24.08 -1.65
CA ALA A 108 56.94 -24.26 -3.01
C ALA A 108 55.88 -23.88 -4.06
N TYR A 109 54.63 -24.29 -3.83
CA TYR A 109 53.49 -23.97 -4.67
C TYR A 109 53.23 -22.45 -4.72
N LYS A 110 53.18 -21.77 -3.56
CA LYS A 110 53.00 -20.31 -3.50
C LYS A 110 54.15 -19.57 -4.19
N LYS A 111 55.39 -20.02 -4.03
CA LYS A 111 56.55 -19.45 -4.74
C LYS A 111 56.38 -19.57 -6.26
N ARG A 112 55.98 -20.74 -6.75
CA ARG A 112 55.74 -20.96 -8.18
C ARG A 112 54.57 -20.12 -8.70
N GLN A 113 53.49 -20.02 -7.93
CA GLN A 113 52.34 -19.19 -8.30
C GLN A 113 52.72 -17.69 -8.38
N ASN A 114 53.47 -17.19 -7.39
CA ASN A 114 53.95 -15.81 -7.41
C ASN A 114 54.91 -15.56 -8.58
N TYR A 115 55.76 -16.53 -8.91
CA TYR A 115 56.62 -16.48 -10.08
C TYR A 115 55.81 -16.37 -11.38
N HIS A 116 54.79 -17.22 -11.56
CA HIS A 116 53.91 -17.14 -12.74
C HIS A 116 53.16 -15.81 -12.82
N LYS A 117 52.64 -15.30 -11.71
CA LYS A 117 52.01 -13.96 -11.66
C LYS A 117 52.99 -12.86 -12.05
N ALA A 118 54.22 -12.91 -11.55
CA ALA A 118 55.26 -11.94 -11.91
C ALA A 118 55.62 -12.02 -13.39
N MET A 119 55.68 -13.22 -13.97
CA MET A 119 55.92 -13.41 -15.41
C MET A 119 54.75 -12.92 -16.25
N GLN A 120 53.50 -13.18 -15.83
CA GLN A 120 52.30 -12.68 -16.50
C GLN A 120 52.26 -11.15 -16.50
N LEU A 121 52.55 -10.49 -15.37
CA LEU A 121 52.64 -9.03 -15.31
C LEU A 121 53.70 -8.46 -16.27
N LYS A 122 54.84 -9.15 -16.41
CA LYS A 122 55.87 -8.78 -17.39
C LYS A 122 55.38 -8.96 -18.83
N MET A 123 54.67 -10.04 -19.14
CA MET A 123 54.11 -10.30 -20.48
C MET A 123 53.04 -9.26 -20.85
N ASP A 124 52.18 -8.91 -19.89
CA ASP A 124 51.08 -7.96 -20.07
C ASP A 124 51.56 -6.50 -20.13
N LYS A 125 52.89 -6.25 -20.05
CA LYS A 125 53.53 -4.92 -19.97
C LYS A 125 52.98 -4.04 -18.85
N GLN A 126 52.27 -4.61 -17.88
CA GLN A 126 51.78 -3.89 -16.71
C GLN A 126 52.95 -3.69 -15.76
N LYS A 127 53.32 -2.42 -15.50
CA LYS A 127 54.30 -2.12 -14.46
C LYS A 127 53.68 -2.56 -13.12
N PRO A 128 54.35 -3.43 -12.33
CA PRO A 128 53.88 -3.72 -10.99
C PRO A 128 53.83 -2.41 -10.22
N ILE A 129 52.65 -2.12 -9.66
CA ILE A 129 52.40 -0.89 -8.90
C ILE A 129 53.48 -0.77 -7.82
N SER A 130 54.21 0.34 -7.82
CA SER A 130 55.21 0.61 -6.79
C SER A 130 54.56 0.65 -5.42
N TYR A 131 55.28 0.29 -4.35
CA TYR A 131 54.75 0.39 -2.99
C TYR A 131 54.22 1.81 -2.67
N GLN A 132 54.89 2.85 -3.18
CA GLN A 132 54.46 4.23 -3.02
C GLN A 132 53.17 4.54 -3.79
N GLU A 133 53.03 4.02 -5.01
CA GLU A 133 51.82 4.15 -5.81
C GLU A 133 50.65 3.39 -5.17
N ALA A 134 50.89 2.20 -4.61
CA ALA A 134 49.87 1.44 -3.90
C ALA A 134 49.36 2.18 -2.65
N ILE A 135 50.25 2.86 -1.91
CA ILE A 135 49.86 3.72 -0.79
C ILE A 135 49.03 4.91 -1.30
N LYS A 136 49.45 5.55 -2.40
CA LYS A 136 48.73 6.67 -3.01
C LYS A 136 47.33 6.26 -3.44
N ILE A 137 47.19 5.16 -4.18
CA ILE A 137 45.90 4.59 -4.62
C ILE A 137 45.02 4.27 -3.40
N ARG A 138 45.57 3.71 -2.32
CA ARG A 138 44.79 3.44 -1.10
C ARG A 138 44.30 4.71 -0.43
N LYS A 139 45.12 5.78 -0.39
CA LYS A 139 44.71 7.08 0.15
C LYS A 139 43.64 7.72 -0.73
N GLU A 140 43.80 7.71 -2.04
CA GLU A 140 42.82 8.22 -3.00
C GLU A 140 41.51 7.44 -2.94
N SER A 141 41.57 6.11 -2.89
CA SER A 141 40.38 5.25 -2.75
C SER A 141 39.67 5.51 -1.41
N LYS A 142 40.42 5.79 -0.35
CA LYS A 142 39.85 6.15 0.95
C LYS A 142 39.17 7.52 0.90
N ALA A 143 39.81 8.53 0.32
CA ALA A 143 39.23 9.87 0.16
C ALA A 143 37.96 9.82 -0.70
N ILE A 144 38.01 9.15 -1.84
CA ILE A 144 36.83 8.94 -2.71
C ILE A 144 35.69 8.26 -1.94
N ARG A 145 36.00 7.27 -1.10
CA ARG A 145 34.99 6.60 -0.28
C ARG A 145 34.38 7.52 0.78
N GLU A 146 35.20 8.34 1.44
CA GLU A 146 34.73 9.34 2.41
C GLU A 146 33.82 10.37 1.72
N ASP A 147 34.20 10.86 0.54
CA ASP A 147 33.39 11.78 -0.27
C ASP A 147 32.04 11.15 -0.67
N TYR A 148 32.04 9.89 -1.12
CA TYR A 148 30.81 9.17 -1.45
C TYR A 148 29.92 8.93 -0.22
N GLU A 149 30.51 8.58 0.93
CA GLU A 149 29.75 8.39 2.17
C GLU A 149 29.10 9.71 2.62
N GLU A 150 29.78 10.85 2.43
CA GLU A 150 29.20 12.18 2.68
C GLU A 150 28.05 12.50 1.71
N GLU A 151 28.22 12.24 0.41
CA GLU A 151 27.17 12.47 -0.60
C GLU A 151 25.91 11.65 -0.29
N VAL A 152 26.08 10.36 0.06
CA VAL A 152 24.97 9.48 0.47
C VAL A 152 24.25 10.05 1.69
N ALA A 153 24.98 10.50 2.70
CA ALA A 153 24.38 11.11 3.90
C ALA A 153 23.59 12.39 3.56
N GLN A 154 24.07 13.21 2.62
CA GLN A 154 23.35 14.41 2.17
C GLN A 154 22.06 14.05 1.42
N ILE A 155 22.11 13.05 0.53
CA ILE A 155 20.93 12.57 -0.21
C ILE A 155 19.89 11.98 0.75
N GLU A 156 20.30 11.20 1.75
CA GLU A 156 19.38 10.66 2.76
C GLU A 156 18.71 11.77 3.57
N LYS A 157 19.45 12.81 3.94
CA LYS A 157 18.90 14.00 4.61
C LYS A 157 17.89 14.73 3.74
N GLN A 158 18.14 14.85 2.43
CA GLN A 158 17.19 15.45 1.49
C GLN A 158 15.93 14.58 1.35
N ARG A 159 16.07 13.27 1.18
CA ARG A 159 14.94 12.33 1.12
C ARG A 159 14.06 12.41 2.37
N ALA A 160 14.67 12.48 3.56
CA ALA A 160 13.94 12.63 4.81
C ALA A 160 13.14 13.95 4.87
N LYS A 161 13.74 15.07 4.40
CA LYS A 161 13.04 16.36 4.30
C LYS A 161 11.85 16.30 3.35
N THR A 162 12.07 15.81 2.12
CA THR A 162 11.01 15.70 1.11
C THR A 162 9.90 14.74 1.55
N ALA A 163 10.23 13.64 2.23
CA ALA A 163 9.23 12.73 2.79
C ALA A 163 8.37 13.40 3.88
N ASN A 164 8.98 14.23 4.73
CA ASN A 164 8.25 14.99 5.74
C ASN A 164 7.33 16.05 5.09
N GLU A 165 7.83 16.79 4.10
CA GLU A 165 7.05 17.76 3.33
C GLU A 165 5.86 17.11 2.61
N LEU A 166 6.07 15.94 2.00
CA LEU A 166 5.03 15.16 1.34
C LEU A 166 3.98 14.69 2.35
N SER A 167 4.40 14.23 3.53
CA SER A 167 3.50 13.81 4.60
C SER A 167 2.66 14.97 5.12
N SER A 168 3.24 16.16 5.31
CA SER A 168 2.48 17.35 5.70
C SER A 168 1.48 17.78 4.62
N SER A 169 1.89 17.77 3.35
CA SER A 169 0.99 18.11 2.24
C SER A 169 -0.17 17.12 2.11
N PHE A 170 0.09 15.84 2.35
CA PHE A 170 -0.96 14.81 2.38
C PHE A 170 -1.94 15.03 3.54
N GLN A 171 -1.46 15.37 4.74
CA GLN A 171 -2.32 15.71 5.88
C GLN A 171 -3.19 16.93 5.59
N ASP A 172 -2.63 17.96 4.95
CA ASP A 172 -3.38 19.15 4.56
C ASP A 172 -4.44 18.83 3.50
N ALA A 173 -4.12 17.98 2.52
CA ALA A 173 -5.10 17.52 1.53
C ALA A 173 -6.25 16.72 2.16
N VAL A 174 -5.95 15.88 3.16
CA VAL A 174 -6.97 15.14 3.93
C VAL A 174 -7.85 16.10 4.72
N ARG A 175 -7.27 17.11 5.40
CA ARG A 175 -8.04 18.14 6.12
C ARG A 175 -8.94 18.93 5.18
N LEU A 176 -8.41 19.38 4.04
CA LEU A 176 -9.18 20.13 3.05
C LEU A 176 -10.34 19.30 2.49
N LYS A 177 -10.14 18.01 2.28
CA LYS A 177 -11.20 17.10 1.83
C LYS A 177 -12.32 16.97 2.86
N GLU A 178 -11.98 16.90 4.15
CA GLU A 178 -12.98 16.86 5.23
C GLU A 178 -13.73 18.19 5.34
N ASP A 179 -13.02 19.32 5.21
CA ASP A 179 -13.65 20.65 5.19
C ASP A 179 -14.60 20.82 4.01
N LEU A 180 -14.25 20.31 2.83
CA LEU A 180 -15.14 20.31 1.66
C LEU A 180 -16.38 19.46 1.90
N LYS A 181 -16.23 18.27 2.49
CA LYS A 181 -17.36 17.41 2.85
C LYS A 181 -18.30 18.11 3.85
N ASN A 182 -17.77 18.73 4.90
CA ASN A 182 -18.55 19.49 5.88
C ASN A 182 -19.28 20.68 5.24
N ARG A 183 -18.65 21.34 4.26
CA ARG A 183 -19.29 22.42 3.49
C ARG A 183 -20.40 21.90 2.60
N ASP A 184 -20.23 20.77 1.94
CA ASP A 184 -21.26 20.15 1.10
C ASP A 184 -22.49 19.75 1.93
N GLU A 185 -22.28 19.15 3.11
CA GLU A 185 -23.35 18.85 4.08
C GLU A 185 -24.08 20.13 4.54
N SER A 186 -23.34 21.22 4.78
CA SER A 186 -23.92 22.52 5.14
C SER A 186 -24.72 23.14 3.98
N ILE A 187 -24.25 23.02 2.75
CA ILE A 187 -24.96 23.49 1.54
C ILE A 187 -26.25 22.70 1.35
N GLU A 188 -26.21 21.38 1.55
CA GLU A 188 -27.40 20.53 1.46
C GLU A 188 -28.45 20.92 2.51
N LYS A 189 -28.02 21.18 3.76
CA LYS A 189 -28.89 21.69 4.81
C LYS A 189 -29.54 23.03 4.43
N ILE A 190 -28.76 24.00 3.95
CA ILE A 190 -29.27 25.31 3.51
C ILE A 190 -30.24 25.17 2.32
N LYS A 191 -29.98 24.25 1.38
CA LYS A 191 -30.89 23.98 0.27
C LYS A 191 -32.24 23.45 0.77
N ASN A 192 -32.22 22.53 1.74
CA ASN A 192 -33.43 21.99 2.34
C ASN A 192 -34.20 23.07 3.12
N GLU A 193 -33.52 23.90 3.92
CA GLU A 193 -34.12 25.04 4.63
C GLU A 193 -34.74 26.06 3.65
N ASN A 194 -34.06 26.37 2.56
CA ASN A 194 -34.59 27.27 1.52
C ASN A 194 -35.82 26.69 0.82
N ALA A 195 -35.84 25.38 0.56
CA ALA A 195 -37.01 24.71 -0.03
C ALA A 195 -38.23 24.78 0.92
N GLU A 196 -38.03 24.54 2.22
CA GLU A 196 -39.08 24.68 3.24
C GLU A 196 -39.59 26.12 3.35
N LEU A 197 -38.69 27.11 3.31
CA LEU A 197 -39.07 28.53 3.31
C LEU A 197 -39.87 28.92 2.06
N GLN A 198 -39.50 28.41 0.88
CA GLN A 198 -40.26 28.64 -0.35
C GLN A 198 -41.67 28.03 -0.26
N GLU A 199 -41.82 26.85 0.34
CA GLU A 199 -43.12 26.24 0.57
C GLU A 199 -43.97 27.08 1.54
N LYS A 200 -43.39 27.51 2.67
CA LYS A 200 -44.05 28.42 3.62
C LYS A 200 -44.48 29.73 2.96
N HIS A 201 -43.65 30.31 2.10
CA HIS A 201 -43.98 31.52 1.35
C HIS A 201 -45.18 31.30 0.42
N LYS A 202 -45.20 30.19 -0.34
CA LYS A 202 -46.35 29.83 -1.20
C LYS A 202 -47.64 29.68 -0.40
N ILE A 203 -47.57 29.05 0.77
CA ILE A 203 -48.73 28.90 1.67
C ILE A 203 -49.21 30.27 2.18
N ALA A 204 -48.29 31.14 2.61
CA ALA A 204 -48.60 32.48 3.08
C ALA A 204 -49.22 33.35 1.98
N GLU A 205 -48.70 33.27 0.76
CA GLU A 205 -49.21 33.97 -0.42
C GLU A 205 -50.61 33.47 -0.79
N SER A 206 -50.84 32.15 -0.78
CA SER A 206 -52.17 31.58 -0.99
C SER A 206 -53.18 32.05 0.07
N ARG A 207 -52.79 32.13 1.34
CA ARG A 207 -53.64 32.65 2.43
C ARG A 207 -53.95 34.13 2.22
N ARG A 208 -52.95 34.92 1.81
CA ARG A 208 -53.14 36.34 1.50
C ARG A 208 -54.17 36.53 0.40
N ILE A 209 -54.06 35.78 -0.71
CA ILE A 209 -55.03 35.82 -1.81
C ILE A 209 -56.43 35.44 -1.32
N GLN A 210 -56.57 34.42 -0.46
CA GLN A 210 -57.86 34.05 0.13
C GLN A 210 -58.46 35.17 0.99
N ILE A 211 -57.65 35.86 1.79
CA ILE A 211 -58.10 37.00 2.60
C ILE A 211 -58.54 38.16 1.71
N GLU A 212 -57.76 38.49 0.66
CA GLU A 212 -58.11 39.55 -0.29
C GLU A 212 -59.43 39.24 -1.03
N LEU A 213 -59.62 37.99 -1.48
CA LEU A 213 -60.87 37.54 -2.10
C LEU A 213 -62.06 37.59 -1.13
N PHE A 214 -61.85 37.19 0.12
CA PHE A 214 -62.87 37.26 1.18
C PHE A 214 -63.27 38.71 1.50
N ALA A 215 -62.30 39.62 1.56
CA ALA A 215 -62.56 41.05 1.75
C ALA A 215 -63.37 41.66 0.59
N ILE A 216 -63.05 41.29 -0.67
CA ILE A 216 -63.84 41.69 -1.85
C ILE A 216 -65.27 41.16 -1.77
N ALA A 217 -65.45 39.89 -1.36
CA ALA A 217 -66.77 39.29 -1.21
C ALA A 217 -67.62 40.03 -0.16
N ILE A 218 -67.03 40.41 0.99
CA ILE A 218 -67.70 41.22 2.02
C ILE A 218 -68.08 42.60 1.46
N ALA A 219 -67.17 43.28 0.77
CA ALA A 219 -67.45 44.60 0.22
C ALA A 219 -68.61 44.58 -0.80
N ASN A 220 -68.73 43.51 -1.59
CA ASN A 220 -69.85 43.34 -2.51
C ASN A 220 -71.18 43.04 -1.79
N LEU A 221 -71.14 42.28 -0.69
CA LEU A 221 -72.32 42.03 0.16
C LEU A 221 -72.82 43.32 0.82
N GLU A 222 -71.94 44.21 1.26
CA GLU A 222 -72.34 45.53 1.79
C GLU A 222 -72.91 46.47 0.70
N PHE A 223 -72.47 46.31 -0.55
CA PHE A 223 -73.00 47.09 -1.67
C PHE A 223 -74.43 46.66 -2.06
N ASP A 224 -74.78 45.39 -1.87
CA ASP A 224 -76.15 44.89 -2.09
C ASP A 224 -77.11 45.26 -0.93
N VAL A 225 -76.58 45.51 0.27
CA VAL A 225 -77.38 45.87 1.46
C VAL A 225 -77.60 47.40 1.60
N THR A 226 -77.05 48.23 0.70
CA THR A 226 -77.20 49.70 0.75
C THR A 226 -78.15 50.30 -0.30
N LEU A 227 -79.12 49.54 -0.81
CA LEU A 227 -80.19 50.08 -1.66
C LEU A 227 -81.56 50.28 -0.98
N GLU A 228 -81.72 49.96 0.31
CA GLU A 228 -82.90 50.35 1.08
C GLU A 228 -82.55 50.63 2.55
N TYR A 229 -82.48 51.92 2.92
CA TYR A 229 -82.44 52.48 4.28
C TYR A 229 -81.21 52.18 5.17
N PHE A 230 -80.13 52.97 5.04
CA PHE A 230 -79.22 53.21 6.18
C PHE A 230 -78.74 54.67 6.26
N ASP A 231 -78.71 55.19 7.49
CA ASP A 231 -78.32 56.55 7.86
C ASP A 231 -76.81 56.78 7.65
N VAL A 232 -76.46 57.88 6.98
CA VAL A 232 -75.13 58.20 6.43
C VAL A 232 -74.04 58.26 7.50
N THR A 233 -74.41 58.47 8.76
CA THR A 233 -73.50 58.66 9.89
C THR A 233 -72.74 57.38 10.29
N THR A 234 -73.38 56.20 10.20
CA THR A 234 -72.75 54.92 10.57
C THR A 234 -71.77 54.41 9.51
N LEU A 235 -71.98 54.79 8.25
CA LEU A 235 -71.10 54.41 7.13
C LEU A 235 -69.72 55.08 7.24
N TYR A 236 -69.65 56.30 7.80
CA TYR A 236 -68.38 57.00 8.02
C TYR A 236 -67.54 56.41 9.16
N GLU A 237 -68.16 55.84 10.21
CA GLU A 237 -67.43 55.19 11.32
C GLU A 237 -66.78 53.86 10.91
N ILE A 238 -67.47 53.07 10.08
CA ILE A 238 -66.93 51.80 9.57
C ILE A 238 -65.80 52.08 8.57
N LYS A 239 -65.99 53.06 7.68
CA LYS A 239 -64.94 53.50 6.75
C LYS A 239 -63.73 54.04 7.50
N ALA A 240 -63.92 54.78 8.60
CA ALA A 240 -62.83 55.26 9.44
C ALA A 240 -62.09 54.14 10.18
N LYS A 241 -62.78 53.09 10.65
CA LYS A 241 -62.14 51.93 11.31
C LYS A 241 -61.35 51.07 10.33
N ILE A 242 -61.83 50.88 9.10
CA ILE A 242 -61.09 50.13 8.06
C ILE A 242 -59.87 50.94 7.59
N LEU A 243 -60.00 52.26 7.41
CA LEU A 243 -58.86 53.13 7.08
C LEU A 243 -57.83 53.25 8.23
N PHE A 244 -58.25 53.20 9.49
CA PHE A 244 -57.32 53.21 10.63
C PHE A 244 -56.55 51.90 10.81
N SER A 245 -57.11 50.76 10.37
CA SER A 245 -56.40 49.48 10.36
C SER A 245 -55.37 49.36 9.22
N ALA A 246 -55.40 50.26 8.23
CA ALA A 246 -54.52 50.26 7.05
C ALA A 246 -53.40 51.32 7.10
N LYS A 247 -53.19 51.96 8.26
CA LYS A 247 -52.31 53.13 8.40
C LYS A 247 -50.82 52.84 8.11
N ASP A 248 -50.37 51.59 8.20
CA ASP A 248 -49.01 51.17 7.84
C ASP A 248 -48.82 50.85 6.34
N ASP A 249 -49.89 50.81 5.53
CA ASP A 249 -49.84 50.44 4.10
C ASP A 249 -50.19 51.59 3.15
N ASN A 250 -50.27 52.83 3.64
CA ASN A 250 -50.61 54.00 2.81
C ASN A 250 -49.64 54.20 1.63
N GLU A 251 -48.34 53.92 1.80
CA GLU A 251 -47.37 53.99 0.71
C GLU A 251 -47.61 52.91 -0.36
N ARG A 252 -48.02 51.70 0.05
CA ARG A 252 -48.32 50.60 -0.87
C ARG A 252 -49.62 50.83 -1.63
N ILE A 253 -50.64 51.35 -0.97
CA ILE A 253 -51.91 51.70 -1.60
C ILE A 253 -51.68 52.83 -2.62
N ALA A 254 -50.91 53.86 -2.26
CA ALA A 254 -50.52 54.92 -3.18
C ALA A 254 -49.69 54.39 -4.37
N HIS A 255 -48.75 53.47 -4.13
CA HIS A 255 -47.97 52.85 -5.20
C HIS A 255 -48.87 52.04 -6.16
N THR A 256 -49.79 51.23 -5.64
CA THR A 256 -50.68 50.42 -6.48
C THR A 256 -51.66 51.29 -7.25
N LEU A 257 -52.23 52.33 -6.63
CA LEU A 257 -53.07 53.31 -7.31
C LEU A 257 -52.31 54.03 -8.43
N ASN A 258 -51.08 54.46 -8.19
CA ASN A 258 -50.24 55.09 -9.22
C ASN A 258 -49.92 54.13 -10.38
N LYS A 259 -49.68 52.84 -10.12
CA LYS A 259 -49.51 51.84 -11.20
C LYS A 259 -50.78 51.67 -12.03
N LEU A 260 -51.95 51.62 -11.38
CA LEU A 260 -53.24 51.49 -12.04
C LEU A 260 -53.61 52.75 -12.84
N LEU A 261 -53.24 53.93 -12.33
CA LEU A 261 -53.40 55.21 -13.03
C LEU A 261 -52.49 55.29 -14.26
N ALA A 262 -51.20 54.95 -14.10
CA ALA A 262 -50.22 54.94 -15.19
C ALA A 262 -50.57 53.93 -16.30
N ALA A 263 -51.17 52.80 -15.92
CA ALA A 263 -51.67 51.81 -16.87
C ALA A 263 -53.05 52.16 -17.46
N GLY A 264 -53.62 53.32 -17.09
CA GLY A 264 -54.87 53.85 -17.63
C GLY A 264 -56.14 53.11 -17.20
N PHE A 265 -56.07 52.32 -16.11
CA PHE A 265 -57.22 51.57 -15.59
C PHE A 265 -58.18 52.45 -14.79
N ILE A 266 -57.65 53.53 -14.22
CA ILE A 266 -58.41 54.53 -13.47
C ILE A 266 -58.02 55.91 -13.96
N THR A 267 -59.03 56.75 -14.17
CA THR A 267 -58.85 58.16 -14.50
C THR A 267 -59.19 58.99 -13.28
N GLU A 268 -58.28 59.86 -12.87
CA GLU A 268 -58.50 60.79 -11.77
C GLU A 268 -59.50 61.85 -12.22
N THR A 269 -60.68 61.89 -11.58
CA THR A 269 -61.73 62.85 -11.94
C THR A 269 -61.68 64.10 -11.08
N THR A 270 -61.16 64.00 -9.84
CA THR A 270 -60.76 65.09 -8.93
C THR A 270 -59.75 64.55 -7.88
N PRO A 271 -59.03 65.38 -7.08
CA PRO A 271 -57.93 64.95 -6.19
C PRO A 271 -58.26 63.95 -5.06
N ALA A 272 -59.46 63.37 -5.04
CA ALA A 272 -59.88 62.35 -4.09
C ALA A 272 -60.86 61.32 -4.66
N THR A 273 -61.12 61.31 -5.98
CA THR A 273 -62.03 60.35 -6.61
C THR A 273 -61.49 59.81 -7.93
N TYR A 274 -61.40 58.49 -8.00
CA TYR A 274 -61.01 57.74 -9.18
C TYR A 274 -62.26 57.08 -9.80
N ARG A 275 -62.41 57.19 -11.12
CA ARG A 275 -63.47 56.51 -11.86
C ARG A 275 -62.87 55.34 -12.62
N ILE A 276 -63.47 54.15 -12.45
CA ILE A 276 -63.06 52.93 -13.16
C ILE A 276 -63.62 52.99 -14.59
N SER A 277 -62.74 52.83 -15.57
CA SER A 277 -63.12 52.79 -16.99
C SER A 277 -63.92 51.52 -17.28
N SER A 278 -65.16 51.67 -17.74
CA SER A 278 -66.11 50.56 -17.96
C SER A 278 -65.87 49.75 -19.25
N ASN A 279 -64.72 49.92 -19.90
CA ASN A 279 -64.45 49.26 -21.18
C ASN A 279 -63.79 47.88 -20.96
N SER A 280 -64.61 46.87 -20.65
CA SER A 280 -64.19 45.51 -20.26
C SER A 280 -63.39 44.76 -21.34
N SER A 281 -63.53 45.13 -22.62
CA SER A 281 -62.77 44.50 -23.73
C SER A 281 -61.31 44.98 -23.80
N ALA A 282 -61.04 46.23 -23.44
CA ALA A 282 -59.67 46.76 -23.33
C ALA A 282 -58.93 46.20 -22.10
N TYR A 283 -59.69 45.87 -21.04
CA TYR A 283 -59.19 45.30 -19.80
C TYR A 283 -58.55 43.92 -20.00
N MET A 284 -59.22 43.04 -20.75
CA MET A 284 -58.71 41.68 -21.00
C MET A 284 -57.51 41.66 -21.95
N ASN A 285 -57.47 42.55 -22.95
CA ASN A 285 -56.34 42.62 -23.89
C ASN A 285 -55.05 43.14 -23.24
N ARG A 286 -55.14 44.11 -22.31
CA ARG A 286 -53.95 44.63 -21.60
C ARG A 286 -53.39 43.69 -20.53
N LEU A 287 -54.23 42.87 -19.90
CA LEU A 287 -53.76 41.81 -18.99
C LEU A 287 -52.94 40.74 -19.74
N HIS A 288 -53.28 40.51 -21.01
CA HIS A 288 -52.52 39.61 -21.89
C HIS A 288 -51.17 40.21 -22.33
N GLU A 289 -51.10 41.53 -22.56
CA GLU A 289 -49.84 42.23 -22.91
C GLU A 289 -48.85 42.34 -21.73
N LEU A 290 -49.34 42.43 -20.48
CA LEU A 290 -48.50 42.54 -19.28
C LEU A 290 -47.84 41.20 -18.85
N ASN A 291 -48.06 40.12 -19.59
CA ASN A 291 -47.38 38.83 -19.44
C ASN A 291 -47.49 38.19 -18.03
N ILE A 292 -48.54 38.51 -17.28
CA ILE A 292 -48.76 38.03 -15.89
C ILE A 292 -49.22 36.56 -15.85
N ILE A 293 -49.58 35.95 -17.00
CA ILE A 293 -50.15 34.59 -17.07
C ILE A 293 -49.27 33.61 -17.88
N ASN A 294 -48.02 33.94 -18.21
CA ASN A 294 -47.17 33.04 -19.01
C ASN A 294 -45.85 32.67 -18.32
N ASP A 295 -45.94 32.00 -17.17
CA ASP A 295 -44.79 31.29 -16.60
C ASP A 295 -44.73 29.86 -17.18
N LYS A 296 -44.28 29.75 -18.43
CA LYS A 296 -43.76 28.50 -19.00
C LYS A 296 -42.27 28.40 -18.67
N SER A 297 -41.93 28.18 -17.41
CA SER A 297 -40.58 27.76 -16.98
C SER A 297 -40.63 26.37 -16.32
N LEU A 298 -41.11 25.37 -17.05
CA LEU A 298 -40.79 23.97 -16.75
C LEU A 298 -39.34 23.70 -17.22
N PRO A 299 -38.45 23.19 -16.34
CA PRO A 299 -37.11 22.83 -16.76
C PRO A 299 -37.17 21.58 -17.64
N ILE A 300 -36.68 21.72 -18.87
CA ILE A 300 -36.32 20.61 -19.75
C ILE A 300 -35.27 19.77 -19.03
N ILE A 301 -35.62 18.53 -18.69
CA ILE A 301 -34.68 17.50 -18.24
C ILE A 301 -33.73 17.22 -19.41
N ARG A 302 -32.54 17.82 -19.39
CA ARG A 302 -31.42 17.42 -20.25
C ARG A 302 -30.87 16.11 -19.70
N HIS A 303 -30.95 15.06 -20.51
CA HIS A 303 -30.16 13.85 -20.33
C HIS A 303 -28.67 14.22 -20.21
N LEU A 304 -28.05 13.84 -19.09
CA LEU A 304 -26.60 13.78 -18.95
C LEU A 304 -26.06 12.60 -19.77
N PRO A 305 -24.92 12.73 -20.46
CA PRO A 305 -24.25 11.60 -21.07
C PRO A 305 -23.74 10.66 -19.99
N SER A 306 -23.97 9.36 -20.17
CA SER A 306 -23.39 8.29 -19.37
C SER A 306 -21.87 8.40 -19.43
N LYS A 307 -21.23 8.75 -18.30
CA LYS A 307 -19.78 8.56 -18.13
C LYS A 307 -19.51 7.05 -18.13
N GLN A 308 -18.85 6.59 -19.17
CA GLN A 308 -18.13 5.32 -19.20
C GLN A 308 -17.22 5.24 -17.97
N SER A 309 -17.37 4.16 -17.21
CA SER A 309 -16.41 3.73 -16.21
C SER A 309 -15.20 3.15 -16.94
N ASP A 310 -14.15 3.93 -17.07
CA ASP A 310 -12.82 3.39 -17.36
C ASP A 310 -12.31 2.72 -16.08
N THR A 311 -12.74 1.48 -15.87
CA THR A 311 -12.05 0.53 -14.99
C THR A 311 -10.78 0.08 -15.71
N PRO A 312 -9.59 0.25 -15.11
CA PRO A 312 -8.37 -0.34 -15.67
C PRO A 312 -8.46 -1.85 -15.61
N ASP A 313 -8.06 -2.49 -16.70
CA ASP A 313 -7.99 -3.93 -16.89
C ASP A 313 -7.03 -4.57 -15.85
N PRO A 314 -7.44 -5.59 -15.07
CA PRO A 314 -6.56 -6.21 -14.06
C PRO A 314 -5.47 -7.13 -14.66
N ALA A 315 -5.28 -7.14 -15.98
CA ALA A 315 -4.45 -8.14 -16.67
C ALA A 315 -2.97 -7.77 -16.88
N GLU A 316 -2.48 -6.59 -16.45
CA GLU A 316 -1.10 -6.16 -16.74
C GLU A 316 -0.08 -6.35 -15.60
N LEU A 317 -0.42 -7.14 -14.57
CA LEU A 317 0.48 -7.48 -13.46
C LEU A 317 0.82 -8.97 -13.40
N GLN A 318 1.28 -9.54 -14.53
CA GLN A 318 1.96 -10.84 -14.53
C GLN A 318 3.02 -10.91 -15.65
N ASN A 319 4.25 -10.49 -15.37
CA ASN A 319 5.48 -11.28 -15.55
C ASN A 319 6.76 -10.46 -15.26
N PRO A 320 7.86 -11.13 -14.89
CA PRO A 320 8.71 -10.79 -13.73
C PRO A 320 9.76 -9.70 -13.94
#